data_AF-Q6CRH0-F1
#
_entry.id   AF-Q6CRH0-F1
#
_cell.length_a   1.000
_cell.length_b   1.000
_cell.length_c   1.000
_cell.angle_alpha   90.00
_cell.angle_beta   90.00
_cell.angle_gamma   90.00
#
_symmetry.space_group_name_H-M   'P 1'
#
loop_
_entity.id
_entity.type
_entity.pdbx_description
1 polymer ?
#
loop_
_entity_poly.entity_id
_entity_poly.type
_entity_poly.pdbx_seq_one_letter_code
_entity_poly.pdbx_strand_id
1 'polypeptide(L)'
;MIHCGICGSPKIPNVEFLCAHCINGSPSILLRDKLKLLLLRQEVEQLKHDVGEQLEAGFAGNGQFGKQLQKLDVYNEKRRLIKLRQRVQLVKNKIDVKRNRYQELERYLKDEDHFDKDKKVFDVEEIVNDEALTMSKLSQVLQRKQTALFKELCQWFRIEKCDEDVNNNNNVSAYTIWGVPMINLKYSNEMDRDKQVISMRYIHQFINFSFNIWLFEGISDVSIENEQNVIQNYSQLIYDTLRLLQVRKLVSESVSIRDILIRYDLDGMIYYLSKSKYLSSLDDASNSYPPTLQNIKQLVASMIPSI
;
A
#
# COMPACT_ATOMS: atom_id res chain seq x y z
N MET A 1 -10.31 -35.18 -12.05
CA MET A 1 -10.86 -35.61 -10.75
C MET A 1 -9.78 -36.30 -9.95
N ILE A 2 -9.49 -35.83 -8.74
CA ILE A 2 -8.55 -36.49 -7.83
C ILE A 2 -9.33 -37.60 -7.10
N HIS A 3 -8.81 -38.82 -7.07
CA HIS A 3 -9.46 -39.96 -6.41
C HIS A 3 -8.84 -40.22 -5.03
N CYS A 4 -9.62 -40.78 -4.11
CA CYS A 4 -9.14 -41.18 -2.80
C CYS A 4 -8.08 -42.26 -2.92
N GLY A 5 -6.88 -42.04 -2.36
CA GLY A 5 -5.80 -43.03 -2.39
C GLY A 5 -6.12 -44.32 -1.60
N ILE A 6 -7.17 -44.31 -0.78
CA ILE A 6 -7.59 -45.47 0.03
C ILE A 6 -8.75 -46.22 -0.64
N CYS A 7 -9.84 -45.54 -1.00
CA CYS A 7 -11.06 -46.20 -1.50
C CYS A 7 -11.38 -45.93 -2.98
N GLY A 8 -10.57 -45.15 -3.69
CA GLY A 8 -10.78 -44.84 -5.11
C GLY A 8 -11.96 -43.92 -5.42
N SER A 9 -12.76 -43.50 -4.43
CA SER A 9 -13.90 -42.60 -4.66
C SER A 9 -13.43 -41.21 -5.10
N PRO A 10 -14.20 -40.50 -5.96
CA PRO A 10 -13.87 -39.14 -6.37
C PRO A 10 -13.82 -38.22 -5.15
N LYS A 11 -12.71 -37.48 -4.99
CA LYS A 11 -12.54 -36.48 -3.93
C LYS A 11 -13.22 -35.18 -4.32
N ILE A 12 -13.68 -34.45 -3.30
CA ILE A 12 -14.01 -33.05 -3.42
C ILE A 12 -12.69 -32.30 -3.70
N PRO A 13 -12.63 -31.42 -4.72
CA PRO A 13 -11.47 -30.55 -4.93
C PRO A 13 -11.20 -29.73 -3.64
N ASN A 14 -9.93 -29.62 -3.25
CA ASN A 14 -9.40 -29.00 -2.01
C ASN A 14 -9.26 -29.89 -0.76
N VAL A 15 -9.66 -31.18 -0.79
CA VAL A 15 -9.34 -32.10 0.31
C VAL A 15 -8.13 -32.95 -0.08
N GLU A 16 -6.94 -32.49 0.30
CA GLU A 16 -5.67 -33.05 -0.20
C GLU A 16 -5.49 -34.54 0.14
N PHE A 17 -5.91 -35.00 1.31
CA PHE A 17 -5.46 -36.33 1.77
C PHE A 17 -6.51 -37.43 1.66
N LEU A 18 -7.74 -37.23 2.14
CA LEU A 18 -8.70 -38.33 2.35
C LEU A 18 -10.13 -37.93 1.95
N CYS A 19 -10.94 -38.88 1.50
CA CYS A 19 -12.36 -38.60 1.23
C CYS A 19 -13.16 -38.65 2.55
N ALA A 20 -14.32 -37.98 2.57
CA ALA A 20 -15.24 -38.01 3.72
C ALA A 20 -15.63 -39.43 4.14
N HIS A 21 -15.76 -40.36 3.17
CA HIS A 21 -16.07 -41.76 3.44
C HIS A 21 -14.98 -42.47 4.25
N CYS A 22 -13.70 -42.29 3.89
CA CYS A 22 -12.58 -42.90 4.63
C CYS A 22 -12.36 -42.23 5.99
N ILE A 23 -12.58 -40.92 6.08
CA ILE A 23 -12.52 -40.18 7.34
C ILE A 23 -13.58 -40.72 8.33
N ASN A 24 -14.80 -40.94 7.84
CA ASN A 24 -15.89 -41.46 8.66
C ASN A 24 -15.78 -42.97 8.94
N GLY A 25 -15.23 -43.74 8.01
CA GLY A 25 -15.10 -45.20 8.12
C GLY A 25 -13.95 -45.67 9.01
N SER A 26 -12.98 -44.82 9.33
CA SER A 26 -11.80 -45.21 10.11
C SER A 26 -11.43 -44.16 11.16
N PRO A 27 -12.03 -44.21 12.37
CA PRO A 27 -11.68 -43.31 13.47
C PRO A 27 -10.19 -43.37 13.84
N SER A 28 -9.48 -44.47 13.54
CA SER A 28 -8.03 -44.57 13.72
C SER A 28 -7.22 -43.57 12.90
N ILE A 29 -7.69 -43.16 11.71
CA ILE A 29 -6.98 -42.17 10.88
C ILE A 29 -7.06 -40.79 11.54
N LEU A 30 -8.26 -40.38 11.96
CA LEU A 30 -8.48 -39.14 12.70
C LEU A 30 -7.66 -39.10 14.00
N LEU A 31 -7.60 -40.23 14.72
CA LEU A 31 -6.79 -40.35 15.94
C LEU A 31 -5.29 -40.20 15.65
N ARG A 32 -4.79 -40.83 14.59
CA ARG A 32 -3.38 -40.71 14.18
C ARG A 32 -3.03 -39.26 13.82
N ASP A 33 -3.88 -38.60 13.05
CA ASP A 33 -3.62 -37.23 12.62
C ASP A 33 -3.75 -36.24 13.79
N LYS A 34 -4.68 -36.47 14.72
CA LYS A 34 -4.77 -35.72 15.98
C LYS A 34 -3.50 -35.90 16.85
N LEU A 35 -2.98 -37.12 16.95
CA LEU A 35 -1.72 -37.38 17.66
C LEU A 35 -0.52 -36.68 16.99
N LYS A 36 -0.44 -36.72 15.65
CA LYS A 36 0.60 -35.97 14.91
C LYS A 36 0.51 -34.47 15.16
N LEU A 37 -0.71 -33.90 15.15
CA LEU A 37 -0.92 -32.49 15.46
C LEU A 37 -0.50 -32.12 16.89
N LEU A 38 -0.74 -33.01 17.85
CA LEU A 38 -0.29 -32.80 19.23
C LEU A 38 1.25 -32.83 19.34
N LEU A 39 1.91 -33.77 18.67
CA LEU A 39 3.37 -33.83 18.62
C LEU A 39 3.97 -32.57 17.97
N LEU A 40 3.43 -32.15 16.83
CA LEU A 40 3.85 -30.91 16.17
C LEU A 40 3.63 -29.69 17.06
N ARG A 41 2.52 -29.64 17.79
CA ARG A 41 2.27 -28.54 18.74
C ARG A 41 3.30 -28.51 19.86
N GLN A 42 3.70 -29.67 20.37
CA GLN A 42 4.73 -29.78 21.40
C GLN A 42 6.10 -29.34 20.87
N GLU A 43 6.48 -29.79 19.67
CA GLU A 43 7.73 -29.36 19.00
C GLU A 43 7.75 -27.84 18.76
N VAL A 44 6.62 -27.25 18.35
CA VAL A 44 6.50 -25.80 18.16
C VAL A 44 6.65 -25.05 19.48
N GLU A 45 6.04 -25.53 20.58
CA GLU A 45 6.22 -24.88 21.89
C GLU A 45 7.65 -25.01 22.41
N GLN A 46 8.33 -26.13 22.17
CA GLN A 46 9.74 -26.29 22.52
C GLN A 46 10.63 -25.35 21.71
N LEU A 47 10.41 -25.26 20.39
CA LEU A 47 11.13 -24.31 19.53
C LEU A 47 10.90 -22.86 19.96
N LYS A 48 9.67 -22.49 20.37
CA LYS A 48 9.41 -21.15 20.92
C LYS A 48 10.20 -20.88 22.18
N HIS A 49 10.31 -21.86 23.07
CA HIS A 49 11.09 -21.73 24.30
C HIS A 49 12.59 -21.57 23.99
N ASP A 50 13.15 -22.42 23.13
CA ASP A 50 14.56 -22.36 22.73
C ASP A 50 14.90 -21.02 22.05
N VAL A 51 14.02 -20.53 21.17
CA VAL A 51 14.16 -19.22 20.53
C VAL A 51 14.05 -18.09 21.57
N GLY A 52 13.14 -18.21 22.53
CA GLY A 52 13.00 -17.26 23.64
C GLY A 52 14.27 -17.15 24.46
N GLU A 53 14.86 -18.27 24.88
CA GLU A 53 16.12 -18.29 25.63
C GLU A 53 17.29 -17.70 24.83
N GLN A 54 17.38 -18.04 23.53
CA GLN A 54 18.43 -17.47 22.67
C GLN A 54 18.28 -15.96 22.49
N LEU A 55 17.04 -15.45 22.40
CA LEU A 55 16.78 -14.02 22.33
C LEU A 55 17.12 -13.34 23.65
N GLU A 56 16.70 -13.87 24.80
CA GLU A 56 17.01 -13.30 26.12
C GLU A 56 18.52 -13.27 26.40
N ALA A 57 19.21 -14.39 26.16
CA ALA A 57 20.68 -14.45 26.26
C ALA A 57 21.34 -13.46 25.28
N GLY A 58 20.76 -13.36 24.09
CA GLY A 58 21.11 -12.39 23.06
C GLY A 58 21.04 -10.94 23.52
N PHE A 59 19.91 -10.53 24.08
CA PHE A 59 19.69 -9.17 24.59
C PHE A 59 20.53 -8.87 25.83
N ALA A 60 20.85 -9.88 26.65
CA ALA A 60 21.83 -9.76 27.74
C ALA A 60 23.27 -9.59 27.25
N GLY A 61 23.52 -9.65 25.93
CA GLY A 61 24.85 -9.50 25.33
C GLY A 61 25.68 -10.79 25.31
N ASN A 62 25.09 -11.92 25.70
CA ASN A 62 25.74 -13.22 25.72
C ASN A 62 25.62 -13.94 24.36
N GLY A 63 26.57 -14.82 24.07
CA GLY A 63 26.58 -15.62 22.84
C GLY A 63 26.94 -14.84 21.57
N GLN A 64 26.76 -15.49 20.40
CA GLN A 64 27.09 -14.91 19.10
C GLN A 64 26.10 -13.81 18.68
N PHE A 65 24.82 -13.99 19.01
CA PHE A 65 23.76 -13.02 18.71
C PHE A 65 23.96 -11.71 19.50
N GLY A 66 24.28 -11.80 20.80
CA GLY A 66 24.59 -10.60 21.60
C GLY A 66 25.77 -9.79 21.05
N LYS A 67 26.83 -10.45 20.59
CA LYS A 67 27.96 -9.77 19.90
C LYS A 67 27.54 -9.11 18.59
N GLN A 68 26.60 -9.69 17.86
CA GLN A 68 26.07 -9.09 16.62
C GLN A 68 25.17 -7.88 16.93
N LEU A 69 24.32 -7.96 17.94
CA LEU A 69 23.52 -6.83 18.42
C LEU A 69 24.40 -5.66 18.86
N GLN A 70 25.43 -5.91 19.68
CA GLN A 70 26.37 -4.87 20.09
C GLN A 70 27.09 -4.22 18.89
N LYS A 71 27.47 -5.01 17.87
CA LYS A 71 28.02 -4.45 16.63
C LYS A 71 27.00 -3.55 15.94
N LEU A 72 25.75 -3.99 15.84
CA LEU A 72 24.66 -3.25 15.22
C LEU A 72 24.39 -1.93 15.96
N ASP A 73 24.45 -1.92 17.29
CA ASP A 73 24.34 -0.72 18.11
C ASP A 73 25.49 0.27 17.83
N VAL A 74 26.73 -0.23 17.76
CA VAL A 74 27.89 0.59 17.38
C VAL A 74 27.73 1.17 15.97
N TYR A 75 27.19 0.40 15.01
CA TYR A 75 26.90 0.90 13.67
C TYR A 75 25.80 1.97 13.67
N ASN A 76 24.74 1.77 14.44
CA ASN A 76 23.64 2.72 14.58
C ASN A 76 24.12 4.03 15.20
N GLU A 77 24.92 3.98 16.25
CA GLU A 77 25.51 5.17 16.87
C GLU A 77 26.50 5.88 15.93
N LYS A 78 27.35 5.14 15.20
CA LYS A 78 28.18 5.75 14.13
C LYS A 78 27.32 6.46 13.07
N ARG A 79 26.22 5.84 12.63
CA ARG A 79 25.31 6.43 11.66
C ARG A 79 24.62 7.69 12.21
N ARG A 80 24.23 7.67 13.48
CA ARG A 80 23.64 8.81 14.20
C ARG A 80 24.65 9.97 14.30
N LEU A 81 25.90 9.68 14.66
CA LEU A 81 26.98 10.67 14.72
C LEU A 81 27.28 11.31 13.36
N ILE A 82 27.28 10.53 12.28
CA ILE A 82 27.43 11.06 10.92
C ILE A 82 26.31 12.05 10.58
N LYS A 83 25.05 11.69 10.87
CA LYS A 83 23.89 12.58 10.65
C LYS A 83 24.00 13.87 11.49
N LEU A 84 24.42 13.76 12.76
CA LEU A 84 24.64 14.90 13.64
C LEU A 84 25.74 15.82 13.08
N ARG A 85 26.88 15.26 12.63
CA ARG A 85 27.97 16.02 12.01
C ARG A 85 27.51 16.77 10.76
N GLN A 86 26.72 16.13 9.91
CA GLN A 86 26.13 16.78 8.74
C GLN A 86 25.22 17.95 9.13
N ARG A 87 24.35 17.77 10.14
CA ARG A 87 23.50 18.86 10.66
C ARG A 87 24.31 20.01 11.23
N VAL A 88 25.35 19.72 12.01
CA VAL A 88 26.27 20.74 12.56
C VAL A 88 26.94 21.52 11.43
N GLN A 89 27.41 20.82 10.38
CA GLN A 89 28.03 21.48 9.23
C GLN A 89 27.02 22.39 8.47
N LEU A 90 25.78 21.95 8.29
CA LEU A 90 24.73 22.77 7.68
C LEU A 90 24.44 24.03 8.50
N VAL A 91 24.38 23.91 9.83
CA VAL A 91 24.19 25.07 10.71
C VAL A 91 25.39 26.00 10.65
N LYS A 92 26.62 25.47 10.64
CA LYS A 92 27.84 26.27 10.48
C LYS A 92 27.82 27.06 9.17
N ASN A 93 27.51 26.41 8.06
CA ASN A 93 27.38 27.08 6.76
C ASN A 93 26.31 28.18 6.79
N LYS A 94 25.15 27.95 7.43
CA LYS A 94 24.12 28.98 7.60
C LYS A 94 24.60 30.18 8.43
N ILE A 95 25.37 29.93 9.49
CA ILE A 95 25.96 31.00 10.32
C ILE A 95 26.99 31.78 9.50
N ASP A 96 27.85 31.10 8.75
CA ASP A 96 28.87 31.73 7.91
C ASP A 96 28.23 32.61 6.83
N VAL A 97 27.16 32.13 6.17
CA VAL A 97 26.38 32.94 5.22
C VAL A 97 25.77 34.17 5.89
N LYS A 98 25.15 34.03 7.07
CA LYS A 98 24.61 35.18 7.82
C LYS A 98 25.69 36.16 8.24
N ARG A 99 26.87 35.67 8.61
CA ARG A 99 28.03 36.48 9.01
C ARG A 99 28.59 37.26 7.83
N ASN A 100 28.75 36.62 6.68
CA ASN A 100 29.18 37.28 5.45
C ASN A 100 28.16 38.34 5.03
N ARG A 101 26.86 38.02 5.10
CA ARG A 101 25.79 38.98 4.79
C ARG A 101 25.80 40.17 5.75
N TYR A 102 26.03 39.95 7.04
CA TYR A 102 26.18 41.02 8.01
C TYR A 102 27.38 41.92 7.68
N GLN A 103 28.53 41.34 7.31
CA GLN A 103 29.71 42.10 6.90
C GLN A 103 29.51 42.89 5.60
N GLU A 104 28.80 42.31 4.62
CA GLU A 104 28.40 43.01 3.40
C GLU A 104 27.51 44.21 3.75
N LEU A 105 26.46 44.00 4.54
CA LEU A 105 25.55 45.07 4.96
C LEU A 105 26.28 46.14 5.78
N GLU A 106 27.24 45.77 6.62
CA GLU A 106 28.07 46.71 7.37
C GLU A 106 28.97 47.54 6.44
N ARG A 107 29.50 46.96 5.34
CA ARG A 107 30.23 47.71 4.32
C ARG A 107 29.30 48.64 3.54
N TYR A 108 28.13 48.15 3.12
CA TYR A 108 27.12 48.97 2.43
C TYR A 108 26.63 50.15 3.27
N LEU A 109 26.55 50.01 4.59
CA LEU A 109 26.19 51.11 5.49
C LEU A 109 27.35 52.11 5.71
N LYS A 110 28.60 51.70 5.49
CA LYS A 110 29.76 52.61 5.55
C LYS A 110 29.97 53.36 4.24
N ASP A 111 29.64 52.72 3.12
CA ASP A 111 29.67 53.33 1.79
C ASP A 111 28.34 54.06 1.51
N GLU A 112 28.05 55.13 2.27
CA GLU A 112 26.80 55.92 2.15
C GLU A 112 26.62 56.66 0.80
N ASP A 113 27.56 56.56 -0.16
CA ASP A 113 27.52 57.37 -1.39
C ASP A 113 27.08 56.65 -2.67
N HIS A 114 26.65 55.38 -2.64
CA HIS A 114 26.20 54.67 -3.86
C HIS A 114 24.78 54.08 -3.75
N PHE A 115 23.80 54.98 -3.71
CA PHE A 115 22.43 54.64 -4.12
C PHE A 115 22.34 54.57 -5.65
N ASP A 116 22.72 53.42 -6.23
CA ASP A 116 22.26 53.07 -7.57
C ASP A 116 21.36 51.84 -7.49
N LYS A 117 20.05 52.09 -7.64
CA LYS A 117 18.96 51.16 -7.29
C LYS A 117 18.78 50.01 -8.28
N ASP A 118 19.51 49.98 -9.38
CA ASP A 118 19.21 49.05 -10.47
C ASP A 118 19.90 47.68 -10.35
N LYS A 119 20.90 47.50 -9.47
CA LYS A 119 21.57 46.19 -9.31
C LYS A 119 20.79 45.15 -8.49
N LYS A 120 19.78 45.55 -7.71
CA LYS A 120 19.08 44.61 -6.81
C LYS A 120 18.06 43.70 -7.50
N VAL A 121 17.61 44.02 -8.72
CA VAL A 121 16.59 43.23 -9.43
C VAL A 121 17.18 41.93 -9.99
N PHE A 122 18.41 41.98 -10.51
CA PHE A 122 19.08 40.80 -11.10
C PHE A 122 19.35 39.68 -10.08
N ASP A 123 19.68 40.04 -8.83
CA ASP A 123 20.00 39.06 -7.78
C ASP A 123 18.76 38.24 -7.38
N VAL A 124 17.56 38.84 -7.39
CA VAL A 124 16.31 38.13 -7.03
C VAL A 124 15.88 37.17 -8.13
N GLU A 125 15.97 37.57 -9.40
CA GLU A 125 15.60 36.67 -10.52
C GLU A 125 16.55 35.46 -10.61
N GLU A 126 17.85 35.64 -10.38
CA GLU A 126 18.81 34.54 -10.35
C GLU A 126 18.52 33.57 -9.20
N ILE A 127 18.21 34.08 -8.00
CA ILE A 127 17.81 33.26 -6.84
C ILE A 127 16.51 32.50 -7.12
N VAL A 128 15.49 33.16 -7.68
CA VAL A 128 14.21 32.50 -8.01
C VAL A 128 14.41 31.41 -9.08
N ASN A 129 15.27 31.65 -10.06
CA ASN A 129 15.59 30.66 -11.08
C ASN A 129 16.38 29.47 -10.51
N ASP A 130 17.36 29.70 -9.63
CA ASP A 130 18.12 28.62 -8.98
C ASP A 130 17.25 27.82 -8.00
N GLU A 131 16.35 28.48 -7.26
CA GLU A 131 15.34 27.82 -6.43
C GLU A 131 14.37 27.00 -7.28
N ALA A 132 13.87 27.53 -8.40
CA ALA A 132 13.00 26.79 -9.31
C ALA A 132 13.71 25.56 -9.92
N LEU A 133 14.98 25.69 -10.30
CA LEU A 133 15.79 24.58 -10.79
C LEU A 133 16.02 23.52 -9.70
N THR A 134 16.30 23.96 -8.47
CA THR A 134 16.50 23.07 -7.32
C THR A 134 15.20 22.34 -6.96
N MET A 135 14.07 23.03 -6.97
CA MET A 135 12.74 22.46 -6.77
C MET A 135 12.38 21.46 -7.87
N SER A 136 12.72 21.74 -9.12
CA SER A 136 12.55 20.82 -10.25
C SER A 136 13.42 19.55 -10.12
N LYS A 137 14.68 19.69 -9.67
CA LYS A 137 15.54 18.53 -9.39
C LYS A 137 14.99 17.70 -8.23
N LEU A 138 14.54 18.34 -7.16
CA LEU A 138 13.94 17.67 -6.00
C LEU A 138 12.65 16.95 -6.36
N SER A 139 11.78 17.56 -7.17
CA SER A 139 10.53 16.94 -7.61
C SER A 139 10.79 15.71 -8.48
N GLN A 140 11.82 15.74 -9.36
CA GLN A 140 12.23 14.56 -10.13
C GLN A 140 12.76 13.43 -9.24
N VAL A 141 13.59 13.75 -8.24
CA VAL A 141 14.11 12.73 -7.30
C VAL A 141 12.98 12.12 -6.48
N LEU A 142 12.05 12.96 -6.00
CA LEU A 142 10.86 12.54 -5.28
C LEU A 142 10.00 11.61 -6.14
N GLN A 143 9.66 12.01 -7.36
CA GLN A 143 8.83 11.21 -8.27
C GLN A 143 9.45 9.84 -8.59
N ARG A 144 10.78 9.79 -8.79
CA ARG A 144 11.50 8.51 -8.99
C ARG A 144 11.40 7.61 -7.76
N LYS A 145 11.58 8.17 -6.56
CA LYS A 145 11.47 7.42 -5.30
C LYS A 145 10.04 6.94 -5.05
N GLN A 146 9.05 7.79 -5.26
CA GLN A 146 7.63 7.43 -5.14
C GLN A 146 7.25 6.30 -6.09
N THR A 147 7.70 6.38 -7.35
CA THR A 147 7.44 5.33 -8.35
C THR A 147 8.09 4.01 -7.96
N ALA A 148 9.32 4.05 -7.41
CA ALA A 148 10.01 2.84 -6.93
C ALA A 148 9.27 2.21 -5.74
N LEU A 149 8.93 3.01 -4.72
CA LEU A 149 8.17 2.54 -3.55
C LEU A 149 6.80 2.00 -3.94
N PHE A 150 6.12 2.64 -4.91
CA PHE A 150 4.82 2.17 -5.39
C PHE A 150 4.94 0.82 -6.10
N LYS A 151 6.01 0.59 -6.87
CA LYS A 151 6.27 -0.73 -7.48
C LYS A 151 6.53 -1.80 -6.42
N GLU A 152 7.30 -1.48 -5.39
CA GLU A 152 7.52 -2.38 -4.25
C GLU A 152 6.20 -2.69 -3.52
N LEU A 153 5.34 -1.69 -3.31
CA LEU A 153 4.02 -1.87 -2.72
C LEU A 153 3.15 -2.83 -3.55
N CYS A 154 3.10 -2.64 -4.86
CA CYS A 154 2.33 -3.52 -5.76
C CYS A 154 2.83 -4.97 -5.72
N GLN A 155 4.15 -5.17 -5.64
CA GLN A 155 4.75 -6.50 -5.48
C GLN A 155 4.40 -7.10 -4.13
N TRP A 156 4.40 -6.29 -3.07
CA TRP A 156 4.10 -6.76 -1.73
C TRP A 156 2.65 -7.25 -1.63
N PHE A 157 1.69 -6.49 -2.18
CA PHE A 157 0.26 -6.84 -2.19
C PHE A 157 -0.14 -7.92 -3.20
N ARG A 158 0.76 -8.32 -4.12
CA ARG A 158 0.52 -9.37 -5.14
C ARG A 158 -0.83 -9.25 -5.84
N ILE A 159 -1.06 -8.10 -6.47
CA ILE A 159 -2.29 -7.85 -7.22
C ILE A 159 -2.21 -8.55 -8.58
N GLU A 160 -3.04 -9.58 -8.74
CA GLU A 160 -3.01 -10.50 -9.87
C GLU A 160 -4.40 -10.68 -10.47
N LYS A 161 -4.45 -10.92 -11.79
CA LYS A 161 -5.68 -11.35 -12.47
C LYS A 161 -5.75 -12.88 -12.31
N CYS A 162 -6.89 -13.40 -11.91
CA CYS A 162 -7.16 -14.83 -11.95
C CYS A 162 -7.17 -15.27 -13.41
N ASP A 163 -6.33 -16.23 -13.77
CA ASP A 163 -6.41 -16.87 -15.08
C ASP A 163 -7.79 -17.54 -15.21
N GLU A 164 -8.46 -17.32 -16.35
CA GLU A 164 -9.82 -17.82 -16.63
C GLU A 164 -9.85 -19.33 -16.88
N ASP A 165 -8.71 -20.02 -16.78
CA ASP A 165 -8.56 -21.39 -17.20
C ASP A 165 -8.61 -22.40 -16.03
N VAL A 166 -9.52 -23.36 -16.23
CA VAL A 166 -9.61 -24.72 -15.66
C VAL A 166 -10.43 -24.90 -14.36
N ASN A 167 -11.75 -25.00 -14.56
CA ASN A 167 -12.69 -25.84 -13.78
C ASN A 167 -13.34 -25.34 -12.49
N ASN A 168 -13.25 -24.06 -12.12
CA ASN A 168 -14.10 -23.53 -11.04
C ASN A 168 -15.11 -22.51 -11.58
N ASN A 169 -16.34 -22.96 -11.81
CA ASN A 169 -17.52 -22.13 -12.08
C ASN A 169 -17.87 -21.14 -10.94
N ASN A 170 -17.02 -21.03 -9.91
CA ASN A 170 -17.22 -20.21 -8.72
C ASN A 170 -16.18 -19.09 -8.57
N ASN A 171 -15.43 -18.74 -9.62
CA ASN A 171 -14.58 -17.53 -9.56
C ASN A 171 -15.44 -16.28 -9.73
N VAL A 172 -16.08 -15.93 -8.61
CA VAL A 172 -16.92 -14.72 -8.40
C VAL A 172 -16.12 -13.42 -8.61
N SER A 173 -14.78 -13.47 -8.64
CA SER A 173 -13.91 -12.30 -8.80
C SER A 173 -12.76 -12.60 -9.77
N ALA A 174 -12.48 -11.64 -10.65
CA ALA A 174 -11.44 -11.74 -11.68
C ALA A 174 -10.04 -11.38 -11.16
N TYR A 175 -9.93 -10.83 -9.95
CA TYR A 175 -8.67 -10.31 -9.41
C TYR A 175 -8.47 -10.71 -7.95
N THR A 176 -7.21 -10.81 -7.53
CA THR A 176 -6.84 -11.13 -6.15
C THR A 176 -5.83 -10.14 -5.56
N ILE A 177 -5.89 -9.97 -4.24
CA ILE A 177 -4.95 -9.21 -3.43
C ILE A 177 -4.45 -10.12 -2.30
N TRP A 178 -3.13 -10.32 -2.21
CA TRP A 178 -2.54 -11.34 -1.33
C TRP A 178 -3.15 -12.75 -1.52
N GLY A 179 -3.59 -13.08 -2.73
CA GLY A 179 -4.27 -14.34 -3.05
C GLY A 179 -5.72 -14.43 -2.54
N VAL A 180 -6.24 -13.38 -1.89
CA VAL A 180 -7.65 -13.27 -1.52
C VAL A 180 -8.43 -12.63 -2.68
N PRO A 181 -9.58 -13.18 -3.08
CA PRO A 181 -10.44 -12.57 -4.10
C PRO A 181 -10.79 -11.14 -3.72
N MET A 182 -10.57 -10.20 -4.64
CA MET A 182 -10.92 -8.81 -4.43
C MET A 182 -12.43 -8.62 -4.53
N ILE A 183 -12.95 -7.76 -3.67
CA ILE A 183 -14.35 -7.44 -3.62
C ILE A 183 -14.77 -6.64 -4.86
N ASN A 184 -15.91 -7.01 -5.44
CA ASN A 184 -16.49 -6.42 -6.65
C ASN A 184 -17.96 -6.07 -6.37
N LEU A 185 -18.46 -4.92 -6.85
CA LEU A 185 -19.84 -4.50 -6.58
C LEU A 185 -20.86 -5.49 -7.15
N LYS A 186 -20.65 -5.97 -8.37
CA LYS A 186 -21.59 -6.85 -9.09
C LYS A 186 -21.80 -8.19 -8.40
N TYR A 187 -20.73 -8.71 -7.79
CA TYR A 187 -20.74 -10.05 -7.19
C TYR A 187 -20.57 -10.03 -5.67
N SER A 188 -20.74 -8.86 -5.06
CA SER A 188 -20.65 -8.68 -3.61
C SER A 188 -21.56 -9.64 -2.84
N ASN A 189 -22.77 -9.92 -3.34
CA ASN A 189 -23.74 -10.81 -2.69
C ASN A 189 -23.36 -12.31 -2.74
N GLU A 190 -22.47 -12.72 -3.64
CA GLU A 190 -22.06 -14.12 -3.83
C GLU A 190 -20.82 -14.47 -2.99
N MET A 191 -20.08 -13.47 -2.51
CA MET A 191 -18.90 -13.68 -1.68
C MET A 191 -19.27 -13.95 -0.22
N ASP A 192 -18.54 -14.87 0.40
CA ASP A 192 -18.60 -15.08 1.85
C ASP A 192 -18.25 -13.79 2.61
N ARG A 193 -19.03 -13.44 3.63
CA ARG A 193 -18.91 -12.17 4.38
C ARG A 193 -17.52 -12.01 4.98
N ASP A 194 -16.94 -13.08 5.52
CA ASP A 194 -15.60 -13.04 6.09
C ASP A 194 -14.55 -12.67 5.04
N LYS A 195 -14.70 -13.20 3.82
CA LYS A 195 -13.81 -12.88 2.69
C LYS A 195 -13.99 -11.44 2.22
N GLN A 196 -15.22 -10.93 2.22
CA GLN A 196 -15.50 -9.53 1.88
C GLN A 196 -14.79 -8.57 2.85
N VAL A 197 -14.93 -8.79 4.16
CA VAL A 197 -14.32 -7.95 5.19
C VAL A 197 -12.79 -7.99 5.09
N ILE A 198 -12.21 -9.18 4.91
CA ILE A 198 -10.76 -9.34 4.75
C ILE A 198 -10.29 -8.64 3.47
N SER A 199 -10.97 -8.84 2.34
CA SER A 199 -10.64 -8.17 1.08
C SER A 199 -10.70 -6.66 1.22
N MET A 200 -11.77 -6.11 1.82
CA MET A 200 -11.91 -4.67 2.02
C MET A 200 -10.76 -4.13 2.87
N ARG A 201 -10.37 -4.84 3.94
CA ARG A 201 -9.25 -4.46 4.79
C ARG A 201 -7.94 -4.39 4.02
N TYR A 202 -7.65 -5.36 3.17
CA TYR A 202 -6.43 -5.36 2.35
C TYR A 202 -6.43 -4.26 1.30
N ILE A 203 -7.57 -4.01 0.65
CA ILE A 203 -7.73 -2.90 -0.29
C ILE A 203 -7.50 -1.57 0.44
N HIS A 204 -8.09 -1.38 1.61
CA HIS A 204 -7.91 -0.17 2.41
C HIS A 204 -6.45 0.05 2.81
N GLN A 205 -5.77 -1.01 3.27
CA GLN A 205 -4.34 -0.94 3.57
C GLN A 205 -3.53 -0.56 2.32
N PHE A 206 -3.79 -1.19 1.17
CA PHE A 206 -3.12 -0.87 -0.09
C PHE A 206 -3.31 0.61 -0.50
N ILE A 207 -4.54 1.11 -0.41
CA ILE A 207 -4.87 2.51 -0.72
C ILE A 207 -4.18 3.47 0.26
N ASN A 208 -4.20 3.17 1.56
CA ASN A 208 -3.56 4.02 2.58
C ASN A 208 -2.04 4.09 2.38
N PHE A 209 -1.39 2.96 2.11
CA PHE A 209 0.03 2.97 1.77
C PHE A 209 0.29 3.71 0.47
N SER A 210 -0.60 3.60 -0.52
CA SER A 210 -0.50 4.35 -1.77
C SER A 210 -0.59 5.86 -1.53
N PHE A 211 -1.54 6.33 -0.72
CA PHE A 211 -1.64 7.74 -0.35
C PHE A 211 -0.39 8.26 0.37
N ASN A 212 0.15 7.47 1.31
CA ASN A 212 1.39 7.82 2.01
C ASN A 212 2.59 7.95 1.06
N ILE A 213 2.70 7.06 0.07
CA ILE A 213 3.76 7.14 -0.95
C ILE A 213 3.61 8.43 -1.77
N TRP A 214 2.39 8.77 -2.15
CA TRP A 214 2.12 9.93 -3.00
C TRP A 214 1.95 11.25 -2.22
N LEU A 215 2.11 11.22 -0.89
CA LEU A 215 1.97 12.39 0.01
C LEU A 215 0.60 13.07 -0.08
N PHE A 216 -0.46 12.28 -0.24
CA PHE A 216 -1.84 12.78 -0.16
C PHE A 216 -2.43 12.44 1.20
N GLU A 217 -3.19 13.38 1.76
CA GLU A 217 -4.08 13.08 2.88
C GLU A 217 -5.21 12.17 2.37
N GLY A 218 -5.14 10.90 2.78
CA GLY A 218 -6.26 9.98 2.69
C GLY A 218 -7.40 10.54 3.54
N ILE A 219 -8.62 10.57 3.01
CA ILE A 219 -9.77 11.19 3.71
C ILE A 219 -10.32 10.26 4.81
N SER A 220 -9.89 9.00 4.87
CA SER A 220 -10.58 7.99 5.67
C SER A 220 -9.75 7.40 6.82
N ASP A 221 -10.04 7.87 8.03
CA ASP A 221 -9.76 7.18 9.30
C ASP A 221 -10.96 6.31 9.76
N VAL A 222 -11.97 6.13 8.91
CA VAL A 222 -13.18 5.37 9.30
C VAL A 222 -12.80 3.90 9.44
N SER A 223 -12.65 3.46 10.69
CA SER A 223 -12.48 2.06 11.04
C SER A 223 -13.63 1.24 10.45
N ILE A 224 -13.30 0.29 9.57
CA ILE A 224 -14.22 -0.73 9.06
C ILE A 224 -14.46 -1.74 10.20
N GLU A 225 -15.05 -1.27 11.31
CA GLU A 225 -15.39 -2.11 12.46
C GLU A 225 -16.83 -2.63 12.37
N ASN A 226 -17.74 -1.86 11.76
CA ASN A 226 -19.17 -2.16 11.83
C ASN A 226 -19.83 -2.32 10.46
N GLU A 227 -20.65 -3.36 10.35
CA GLU A 227 -21.46 -3.77 9.18
C GLU A 227 -22.37 -2.67 8.61
N GLN A 228 -22.61 -1.58 9.36
CA GLN A 228 -23.67 -0.63 9.07
C GLN A 228 -23.49 0.20 7.80
N ASN A 229 -22.38 0.11 7.08
CA ASN A 229 -22.19 0.97 5.92
C ASN A 229 -21.29 0.36 4.84
N VAL A 230 -21.56 -0.89 4.43
CA VAL A 230 -20.96 -1.51 3.21
C VAL A 230 -20.98 -0.53 2.04
N ILE A 231 -22.12 0.14 1.80
CA ILE A 231 -22.26 1.18 0.76
C ILE A 231 -21.28 2.33 0.98
N GLN A 232 -21.13 2.84 2.21
CA GLN A 232 -20.19 3.93 2.50
C GLN A 232 -18.75 3.49 2.28
N ASN A 233 -18.38 2.29 2.75
CA ASN A 233 -17.04 1.74 2.59
C ASN A 233 -16.71 1.58 1.11
N TYR A 234 -17.61 0.99 0.32
CA TYR A 234 -17.45 0.90 -1.13
C TYR A 234 -17.31 2.27 -1.79
N SER A 235 -18.19 3.20 -1.45
CA SER A 235 -18.19 4.54 -2.03
C SER A 235 -16.87 5.26 -1.73
N GLN A 236 -16.35 5.09 -0.52
CA GLN A 236 -15.08 5.66 -0.09
C GLN A 236 -13.90 5.01 -0.81
N LEU A 237 -13.85 3.68 -0.88
CA LEU A 237 -12.80 2.95 -1.61
C LEU A 237 -12.76 3.32 -3.09
N ILE A 238 -13.93 3.46 -3.72
CA ILE A 238 -14.05 3.90 -5.12
C ILE A 238 -13.55 5.33 -5.27
N TYR A 239 -13.99 6.24 -4.39
CA TYR A 239 -13.54 7.63 -4.40
C TYR A 239 -12.02 7.75 -4.26
N ASP A 240 -11.46 7.06 -3.27
CA ASP A 240 -10.03 7.09 -2.99
C ASP A 240 -9.21 6.48 -4.13
N THR A 241 -9.69 5.39 -4.73
CA THR A 241 -9.07 4.77 -5.90
C THR A 241 -9.12 5.70 -7.11
N LEU A 242 -10.26 6.36 -7.38
CA LEU A 242 -10.39 7.35 -8.47
C LEU A 242 -9.43 8.52 -8.27
N ARG A 243 -9.32 9.04 -7.04
CA ARG A 243 -8.40 10.13 -6.72
C ARG A 243 -6.95 9.72 -6.98
N LEU A 244 -6.55 8.52 -6.58
CA LEU A 244 -5.22 7.97 -6.90
C LEU A 244 -5.00 7.83 -8.41
N LEU A 245 -5.99 7.35 -9.15
CA LEU A 245 -5.91 7.21 -10.59
C LEU A 245 -5.75 8.56 -11.31
N GLN A 246 -6.50 9.59 -10.89
CA GLN A 246 -6.41 10.94 -11.44
C GLN A 246 -5.04 11.58 -11.15
N VAL A 247 -4.56 11.48 -9.92
CA VAL A 247 -3.21 11.96 -9.53
C VAL A 247 -2.13 11.32 -10.40
N ARG A 248 -2.28 10.03 -10.70
CA ARG A 248 -1.34 9.30 -11.55
C ARG A 248 -1.58 9.50 -13.04
N LYS A 249 -2.54 10.34 -13.43
CA LYS A 249 -2.94 10.60 -14.82
C LYS A 249 -3.29 9.30 -15.57
N LEU A 250 -3.88 8.33 -14.86
CA LEU A 250 -4.32 7.05 -15.41
C LEU A 250 -5.79 7.09 -15.88
N VAL A 251 -6.46 8.22 -15.67
CA VAL A 251 -7.86 8.50 -16.01
C VAL A 251 -7.91 9.97 -16.45
N SER A 252 -8.72 10.32 -17.44
CA SER A 252 -8.95 11.73 -17.84
C SER A 252 -9.54 12.53 -16.67
N GLU A 253 -9.42 13.86 -16.72
CA GLU A 253 -10.05 14.73 -15.71
C GLU A 253 -11.59 14.66 -15.76
N SER A 254 -12.17 14.43 -16.95
CA SER A 254 -13.60 14.46 -17.23
C SER A 254 -14.24 13.06 -17.42
N VAL A 255 -13.89 12.08 -16.58
CA VAL A 255 -14.40 10.71 -16.77
C VAL A 255 -15.75 10.46 -16.12
N SER A 256 -16.64 9.80 -16.87
CA SER A 256 -17.89 9.23 -16.38
C SER A 256 -17.61 8.10 -15.37
N ILE A 257 -17.86 8.38 -14.08
CA ILE A 257 -17.74 7.39 -12.99
C ILE A 257 -18.58 6.15 -13.28
N ARG A 258 -19.76 6.34 -13.88
CA ARG A 258 -20.67 5.26 -14.25
C ARG A 258 -20.03 4.31 -15.27
N ASP A 259 -19.35 4.83 -16.29
CA ASP A 259 -18.65 4.02 -17.29
C ASP A 259 -17.51 3.22 -16.66
N ILE A 260 -16.71 3.84 -15.78
CA ILE A 260 -15.62 3.15 -15.07
C ILE A 260 -16.18 1.99 -14.24
N LEU A 261 -17.21 2.23 -13.42
CA LEU A 261 -17.77 1.22 -12.54
C LEU A 261 -18.41 0.07 -13.30
N ILE A 262 -19.06 0.34 -14.44
CA ILE A 262 -19.64 -0.71 -15.28
C ILE A 262 -18.55 -1.57 -15.92
N ARG A 263 -17.43 -0.98 -16.36
CA ARG A 263 -16.38 -1.71 -17.10
C ARG A 263 -15.37 -2.41 -16.23
N TYR A 264 -14.86 -1.70 -15.23
CA TYR A 264 -13.71 -2.13 -14.45
C TYR A 264 -14.11 -2.55 -13.04
N ASP A 265 -15.14 -1.91 -12.46
CA ASP A 265 -15.48 -2.06 -11.04
C ASP A 265 -14.27 -1.75 -10.12
N LEU A 266 -14.42 -1.88 -8.81
CA LEU A 266 -13.38 -1.55 -7.83
C LEU A 266 -12.13 -2.43 -7.99
N ASP A 267 -12.32 -3.74 -8.15
CA ASP A 267 -11.25 -4.73 -8.29
C ASP A 267 -10.43 -4.49 -9.57
N GLY A 268 -11.08 -4.24 -10.70
CA GLY A 268 -10.42 -3.88 -11.94
C GLY A 268 -9.69 -2.53 -11.83
N MET A 269 -10.29 -1.51 -11.21
CA MET A 269 -9.62 -0.22 -11.00
C MET A 269 -8.31 -0.39 -10.21
N ILE A 270 -8.33 -1.18 -9.14
CA ILE A 270 -7.13 -1.48 -8.33
C ILE A 270 -6.09 -2.26 -9.15
N TYR A 271 -6.53 -3.24 -9.94
CA TYR A 271 -5.63 -3.98 -10.81
C TYR A 271 -4.93 -3.06 -11.83
N TYR A 272 -5.67 -2.21 -12.52
CA TYR A 272 -5.10 -1.27 -13.49
C TYR A 272 -4.21 -0.22 -12.83
N LEU A 273 -4.57 0.26 -11.63
CA LEU A 273 -3.72 1.12 -10.81
C LEU A 273 -2.38 0.44 -10.48
N SER A 274 -2.41 -0.83 -10.07
CA SER A 274 -1.20 -1.60 -9.72
C SER A 274 -0.29 -1.80 -10.94
N LYS A 275 -0.87 -2.06 -12.12
CA LYS A 275 -0.13 -2.23 -13.38
C LYS A 275 0.23 -0.90 -14.04
N SER A 276 -0.18 0.23 -13.45
CA SER A 276 0.03 1.58 -14.02
C SER A 276 -0.50 1.69 -15.45
N LYS A 277 -1.67 1.09 -15.70
CA LYS A 277 -2.34 1.11 -17.01
C LYS A 277 -3.43 2.16 -17.02
N TYR A 278 -3.56 2.83 -18.16
CA TYR A 278 -4.62 3.81 -18.39
C TYR A 278 -5.99 3.12 -18.47
N LEU A 279 -6.99 3.69 -17.80
CA LEU A 279 -8.38 3.23 -17.89
C LEU A 279 -9.05 3.98 -19.03
N SER A 280 -9.34 3.28 -20.12
CA SER A 280 -10.09 3.86 -21.24
C SER A 280 -11.56 4.03 -20.82
N SER A 281 -12.06 5.28 -20.91
CA SER A 281 -13.49 5.58 -20.85
C SER A 281 -14.03 5.82 -22.27
N LEU A 282 -15.30 5.48 -22.51
CA LEU A 282 -16.01 5.73 -23.77
C LEU A 282 -16.60 7.14 -23.79
N ASP A 283 -16.93 7.68 -22.63
CA ASP A 283 -17.70 8.91 -22.52
C ASP A 283 -16.76 10.11 -22.38
N ASP A 284 -16.48 10.75 -23.52
CA ASP A 284 -15.90 12.09 -23.54
C ASP A 284 -16.92 13.10 -22.99
N ALA A 285 -16.69 13.50 -21.73
CA ALA A 285 -17.05 14.76 -21.07
C ALA A 285 -18.52 15.23 -20.98
N SER A 286 -19.43 14.83 -21.87
CA SER A 286 -20.75 15.47 -21.99
C SER A 286 -21.69 15.23 -20.79
N ASN A 287 -21.56 14.10 -20.09
CA ASN A 287 -22.35 13.76 -18.89
C ASN A 287 -21.47 13.51 -17.64
N SER A 288 -20.23 14.02 -17.64
CA SER A 288 -19.30 13.80 -16.54
C SER A 288 -19.66 14.65 -15.32
N TYR A 289 -20.33 14.03 -14.33
CA TYR A 289 -20.43 14.63 -13.01
C TYR A 289 -19.04 14.62 -12.35
N PRO A 290 -18.62 15.70 -11.68
CA PRO A 290 -17.38 15.65 -10.91
C PRO A 290 -17.47 14.49 -9.89
N PRO A 291 -16.38 13.73 -9.68
CA PRO A 291 -16.35 12.66 -8.70
C PRO A 291 -16.38 13.22 -7.29
N THR A 292 -17.58 13.61 -6.85
CA THR A 292 -17.86 13.89 -5.45
C THR A 292 -18.27 12.59 -4.77
N LEU A 293 -17.90 12.43 -3.51
CA LEU A 293 -18.27 11.26 -2.70
C LEU A 293 -19.80 11.03 -2.70
N GLN A 294 -20.59 12.10 -2.75
CA GLN A 294 -22.05 12.03 -2.80
C GLN A 294 -22.58 11.41 -4.09
N ASN A 295 -22.02 11.78 -5.25
CA ASN A 295 -22.39 11.21 -6.55
C ASN A 295 -22.02 9.72 -6.62
N ILE A 296 -20.84 9.36 -6.11
CA ILE A 296 -20.40 7.97 -6.03
C ILE A 296 -21.33 7.18 -5.11
N LYS A 297 -21.69 7.72 -3.94
CA LYS A 297 -22.61 7.06 -3.00
C LYS A 297 -23.98 6.79 -3.62
N GLN A 298 -24.53 7.72 -4.39
CA GLN A 298 -25.78 7.53 -5.12
C GLN A 298 -25.66 6.44 -6.21
N LEU A 299 -24.55 6.43 -6.95
CA LEU A 299 -24.29 5.41 -7.98
C LEU A 299 -24.14 4.01 -7.37
N VAL A 300 -23.33 3.87 -6.31
CA VAL A 300 -23.13 2.60 -5.59
C VAL A 300 -24.46 2.09 -5.03
N ALA A 301 -25.26 2.97 -4.42
CA ALA A 301 -26.59 2.61 -3.92
C ALA A 301 -27.55 2.14 -5.02
N SER A 302 -27.39 2.62 -6.27
CA SER A 302 -28.19 2.17 -7.42
C SER A 302 -27.70 0.86 -8.05
N MET A 303 -26.42 0.51 -7.86
CA MET A 303 -25.80 -0.66 -8.47
C MET A 303 -25.83 -1.90 -7.57
N ILE A 304 -25.85 -1.73 -6.24
CA ILE A 304 -26.04 -2.83 -5.31
C ILE A 304 -27.55 -3.14 -5.32
N PRO A 305 -28.00 -4.30 -5.85
CA PRO A 305 -29.40 -4.69 -5.72
C PRO A 305 -29.70 -4.78 -4.23
N SER A 306 -30.69 -4.00 -3.80
CA SER A 306 -31.18 -3.84 -2.42
C SER A 306 -30.92 -5.07 -1.54
N ILE A 307 -29.93 -4.93 -0.65
CA ILE A 307 -29.93 -5.57 0.68
C ILE A 307 -31.22 -5.17 1.39
#